data_AF-A0A1H9NPI2-F1
#
_entry.id   AF-A0A1H9NPI2-F1
#
_cell.length_a   1.000
_cell.length_b   1.000
_cell.length_c   1.000
_cell.angle_alpha   90.00
_cell.angle_beta   90.00
_cell.angle_gamma   90.00
#
_symmetry.space_group_name_H-M   'P 1'
#
loop_
_entity.id
_entity.type
_entity.pdbx_description
1 polymer ?
#
loop_
_entity_poly.entity_id
_entity_poly.type
_entity_poly.pdbx_seq_one_letter_code
_entity_poly.pdbx_strand_id
1 'polypeptide(L)'
;MKTNHILVPFLFLLMVFSCGRYKASDSFPPEGYNGPTPIELSQEILRTLKAGQDATPLVDQLAVFEPQDLVAALDTRNKQLAFWVNTYNGMVQYLLTRNPELFDDSSSFFSTPSYTVAGHTFSPNEMEHGIIRGGENRFGLGFIPQFFPNKTERTFKIKGGDSRVHFALNCGAADCPPVEIYRPESFDAQVNNRVRKYLEKHSEINEVDGKSVITTTPLFSWFRGDFRDHDGIDDFLVEYGILTEENKNIKREYKSYDWTLKTGIWAEDTI
;
A
#
# COMPACT_ATOMS: atom_id res chain seq x y z
N MET A 1 51.99 -13.43 -47.12
CA MET A 1 50.56 -13.57 -46.75
C MET A 1 50.21 -12.41 -45.83
N LYS A 2 49.43 -11.43 -46.29
CA LYS A 2 48.90 -10.34 -45.47
C LYS A 2 47.46 -10.70 -45.11
N THR A 3 47.18 -10.88 -43.82
CA THR A 3 45.83 -11.09 -43.27
C THR A 3 45.12 -9.75 -43.14
N ASN A 4 44.06 -9.56 -43.91
CA ASN A 4 43.14 -8.44 -43.76
C ASN A 4 42.24 -8.70 -42.54
N HIS A 5 42.33 -7.85 -41.52
CA HIS A 5 41.34 -7.80 -40.45
C HIS A 5 40.16 -6.94 -40.93
N ILE A 6 39.02 -7.59 -41.16
CA ILE A 6 37.73 -6.93 -41.40
C ILE A 6 37.21 -6.48 -40.04
N LEU A 7 37.16 -5.16 -39.81
CA LEU A 7 36.43 -4.59 -38.68
C LEU A 7 34.93 -4.77 -38.94
N VAL A 8 34.27 -5.59 -38.12
CA VAL A 8 32.80 -5.66 -38.06
C VAL A 8 32.33 -4.54 -37.13
N PRO A 9 31.45 -3.62 -37.58
CA PRO A 9 30.93 -2.60 -36.69
C PRO A 9 29.95 -3.26 -35.70
N PHE A 10 30.25 -3.13 -34.42
CA PHE A 10 29.36 -3.55 -33.34
C PHE A 10 28.15 -2.61 -33.34
N LEU A 11 27.04 -3.04 -33.94
CA LEU A 11 25.77 -2.32 -33.88
C LEU A 11 25.27 -2.40 -32.43
N PHE A 12 25.45 -1.32 -31.67
CA PHE A 12 24.86 -1.17 -30.33
C PHE A 12 23.34 -1.15 -30.50
N LEU A 13 22.69 -2.30 -30.31
CA LEU A 13 21.25 -2.40 -30.19
C LEU A 13 20.85 -1.74 -28.87
N LEU A 14 20.49 -0.46 -28.91
CA LEU A 14 19.78 0.21 -27.82
C LEU A 14 18.50 -0.58 -27.57
N MET A 15 18.49 -1.41 -26.52
CA MET A 15 17.25 -1.97 -25.99
C MET A 15 16.39 -0.79 -25.55
N VAL A 16 15.38 -0.48 -26.36
CA VAL A 16 14.30 0.43 -25.99
C VAL A 16 13.58 -0.27 -24.83
N PHE A 17 13.92 0.07 -23.58
CA PHE A 17 13.11 -0.31 -22.44
C PHE A 17 11.70 0.19 -22.74
N SER A 18 10.75 -0.73 -22.89
CA SER A 18 9.38 -0.40 -23.27
C SER A 18 8.83 0.63 -22.28
N CYS A 19 8.72 1.88 -22.73
CA CYS A 19 8.19 2.98 -21.94
C CYS A 19 6.66 2.91 -21.73
N GLY A 20 6.03 1.80 -22.13
CA GLY A 20 4.59 1.63 -22.12
C GLY A 20 3.99 1.33 -20.74
N ARG A 21 2.67 1.43 -20.66
CA ARG A 21 1.82 0.89 -19.59
C ARG A 21 1.10 -0.36 -20.10
N TYR A 22 0.61 -1.21 -19.21
CA TYR A 22 -0.40 -2.20 -19.62
C TYR A 22 -1.69 -1.46 -20.00
N LYS A 23 -2.42 -2.00 -20.97
CA LYS A 23 -3.73 -1.51 -21.38
C LYS A 23 -4.79 -2.45 -20.82
N ALA A 24 -5.96 -1.90 -20.50
CA ALA A 24 -7.10 -2.70 -20.10
C ALA A 24 -7.43 -3.73 -21.19
N SER A 25 -7.73 -4.96 -20.76
CA SER A 25 -8.33 -5.98 -21.61
C SER A 25 -9.77 -5.58 -21.93
N ASP A 26 -10.12 -5.50 -23.22
CA ASP A 26 -11.51 -5.23 -23.65
C ASP A 26 -12.44 -6.44 -23.42
N SER A 27 -11.86 -7.61 -23.13
CA SER A 27 -12.55 -8.89 -23.00
C SER A 27 -12.53 -9.44 -21.57
N PHE A 28 -12.30 -8.61 -20.56
CA PHE A 28 -12.34 -9.02 -19.16
C PHE A 28 -13.67 -8.60 -18.47
N PRO A 29 -14.35 -9.51 -17.74
CA PRO A 29 -14.06 -10.94 -17.66
C PRO A 29 -14.40 -11.65 -18.99
N PRO A 30 -13.66 -12.72 -19.37
CA PRO A 30 -13.95 -13.44 -20.60
C PRO A 30 -15.31 -14.13 -20.53
N GLU A 31 -15.93 -14.36 -21.69
CA GLU A 31 -17.22 -15.03 -21.77
C GLU A 31 -17.16 -16.40 -21.08
N GLY A 32 -18.12 -16.66 -20.18
CA GLY A 32 -18.17 -17.90 -19.39
C GLY A 32 -17.22 -17.94 -18.19
N TYR A 33 -16.53 -16.84 -17.86
CA TYR A 33 -15.75 -16.74 -16.63
C TYR A 33 -16.65 -16.78 -15.39
N ASN A 34 -16.45 -17.81 -14.56
CA ASN A 34 -17.19 -18.01 -13.30
C ASN A 34 -16.26 -17.99 -12.07
N GLY A 35 -15.02 -17.53 -12.22
CA GLY A 35 -14.06 -17.38 -11.14
C GLY A 35 -14.23 -16.07 -10.36
N PRO A 36 -13.54 -15.91 -9.23
CA PRO A 36 -13.55 -14.66 -8.48
C PRO A 36 -12.78 -13.58 -9.24
N THR A 37 -13.35 -12.38 -9.35
CA THR A 37 -12.62 -11.20 -9.82
C THR A 37 -11.40 -10.91 -8.93
N PRO A 38 -10.39 -10.14 -9.40
CA PRO A 38 -9.23 -9.78 -8.57
C PRO A 38 -9.61 -9.14 -7.22
N ILE A 39 -10.67 -8.32 -7.21
CA ILE A 39 -11.17 -7.66 -6.00
C ILE A 39 -11.75 -8.69 -5.04
N GLU A 40 -12.64 -9.57 -5.50
CA GLU A 40 -13.22 -10.64 -4.69
C GLU A 40 -12.12 -11.56 -4.14
N LEU A 41 -11.12 -11.88 -4.95
CA LEU A 41 -10.00 -12.72 -4.55
C LEU A 41 -9.15 -12.06 -3.44
N SER A 42 -8.82 -10.77 -3.57
CA SER A 42 -8.11 -10.02 -2.52
C SER A 42 -8.88 -9.98 -1.20
N GLN A 43 -10.21 -9.91 -1.26
CA GLN A 43 -11.07 -9.95 -0.06
C GLN A 43 -11.11 -11.35 0.53
N GLU A 44 -11.21 -12.39 -0.31
CA GLU A 44 -11.31 -13.78 0.13
C GLU A 44 -10.01 -14.28 0.76
N ILE A 45 -8.84 -13.82 0.27
CA ILE A 45 -7.54 -14.04 0.93
C ILE A 45 -7.61 -13.58 2.38
N LEU A 46 -8.08 -12.34 2.61
CA LEU A 46 -8.20 -11.81 3.97
C LEU A 46 -9.24 -12.56 4.81
N ARG A 47 -10.39 -12.95 4.25
CA ARG A 47 -11.39 -13.76 4.98
C ARG A 47 -10.82 -15.11 5.42
N THR A 48 -10.10 -15.77 4.51
CA THR A 48 -9.45 -17.06 4.74
C THR A 48 -8.40 -16.94 5.86
N LEU A 49 -7.53 -15.93 5.78
CA LEU A 49 -6.54 -15.65 6.82
C LEU A 49 -7.17 -15.28 8.17
N LYS A 50 -8.25 -14.48 8.17
CA LYS A 50 -9.01 -14.13 9.39
C LYS A 50 -9.62 -15.37 10.04
N ALA A 51 -10.03 -16.36 9.26
CA ALA A 51 -10.53 -17.65 9.73
C ALA A 51 -9.40 -18.61 10.17
N GLY A 52 -8.13 -18.22 10.09
CA GLY A 52 -6.98 -19.07 10.41
C GLY A 52 -6.76 -20.21 9.40
N GLN A 53 -7.28 -20.05 8.18
CA GLN A 53 -7.19 -21.04 7.11
C GLN A 53 -6.05 -20.71 6.14
N ASP A 54 -5.61 -21.72 5.38
CA ASP A 54 -4.54 -21.56 4.40
C ASP A 54 -5.05 -20.87 3.13
N ALA A 55 -4.51 -19.68 2.84
CA ALA A 55 -4.85 -18.89 1.69
C ALA A 55 -3.96 -19.16 0.46
N THR A 56 -3.01 -20.10 0.52
CA THR A 56 -2.11 -20.42 -0.61
C THR A 56 -2.85 -20.61 -1.95
N PRO A 57 -3.96 -21.37 -2.05
CA PRO A 57 -4.66 -21.53 -3.33
C PRO A 57 -5.23 -20.23 -3.91
N LEU A 58 -5.56 -19.25 -3.06
CA LEU A 58 -6.07 -17.96 -3.47
C LEU A 58 -4.93 -17.00 -3.87
N VAL A 59 -3.82 -17.07 -3.14
CA VAL A 59 -2.58 -16.35 -3.48
C VAL A 59 -2.05 -16.81 -4.85
N ASP A 60 -2.04 -18.12 -5.11
CA ASP A 60 -1.61 -18.69 -6.38
C ASP A 60 -2.51 -18.25 -7.55
N GLN A 61 -3.83 -18.17 -7.32
CA GLN A 61 -4.76 -17.61 -8.31
C GLN A 61 -4.48 -16.13 -8.57
N LEU A 62 -4.15 -15.35 -7.54
CA LEU A 62 -3.86 -13.93 -7.70
C LEU A 62 -2.56 -13.71 -8.49
N ALA A 63 -1.59 -14.59 -8.32
CA ALA A 63 -0.30 -14.54 -8.99
C ALA A 63 -0.39 -14.71 -10.51
N VAL A 64 -1.35 -15.51 -11.00
CA VAL A 64 -1.47 -15.88 -12.43
C VAL A 64 -2.42 -15.01 -13.24
N PHE A 65 -3.04 -13.96 -12.65
CA PHE A 65 -3.81 -13.01 -13.43
C PHE A 65 -2.94 -12.32 -14.49
N GLU A 66 -3.52 -12.03 -15.66
CA GLU A 66 -2.85 -11.20 -16.64
C GLU A 66 -2.90 -9.72 -16.20
N PRO A 67 -1.80 -8.95 -16.31
CA PRO A 67 -1.81 -7.52 -15.95
C PRO A 67 -2.93 -6.72 -16.63
N GLN A 68 -3.27 -7.04 -17.88
CA GLN A 68 -4.29 -6.36 -18.68
C GLN A 68 -5.70 -6.57 -18.10
N ASP A 69 -5.96 -7.78 -17.59
CA ASP A 69 -7.21 -8.13 -16.92
C ASP A 69 -7.32 -7.42 -15.57
N LEU A 70 -6.20 -7.33 -14.84
CA LEU A 70 -6.15 -6.53 -13.62
C LEU A 70 -6.41 -5.05 -13.90
N VAL A 71 -5.87 -4.48 -14.98
CA VAL A 71 -6.18 -3.09 -15.38
C VAL A 71 -7.67 -2.92 -15.68
N ALA A 72 -8.30 -3.87 -16.37
CA ALA A 72 -9.73 -3.83 -16.67
C ALA A 72 -10.59 -3.93 -15.41
N ALA A 73 -10.20 -4.78 -14.45
CA ALA A 73 -10.91 -4.95 -13.18
C ALA A 73 -10.83 -3.71 -12.26
N LEU A 74 -9.73 -2.95 -12.33
CA LEU A 74 -9.44 -1.80 -11.46
C LEU A 74 -9.71 -0.45 -12.15
N ASP A 75 -10.87 -0.34 -12.80
CA ASP A 75 -11.30 0.81 -13.62
C ASP A 75 -11.65 2.08 -12.83
N THR A 76 -11.87 1.98 -11.52
CA THR A 76 -12.14 3.12 -10.63
C THR A 76 -11.11 3.22 -9.52
N ARG A 77 -10.97 4.43 -8.97
CA ARG A 77 -10.05 4.70 -7.86
C ARG A 77 -10.37 3.85 -6.63
N ASN A 78 -11.64 3.71 -6.25
CA ASN A 78 -12.01 2.92 -5.07
C ASN A 78 -11.78 1.43 -5.28
N LYS A 79 -11.94 0.90 -6.52
CA LYS A 79 -11.52 -0.46 -6.83
C LYS A 79 -10.00 -0.64 -6.70
N GLN A 80 -9.21 0.31 -7.20
CA GLN A 80 -7.74 0.28 -7.05
C GLN A 80 -7.33 0.29 -5.57
N LEU A 81 -7.86 1.23 -4.78
CA LEU A 81 -7.57 1.36 -3.36
C LEU A 81 -7.99 0.10 -2.58
N ALA A 82 -9.23 -0.36 -2.74
CA ALA A 82 -9.71 -1.56 -2.07
C ALA A 82 -8.84 -2.78 -2.40
N PHE A 83 -8.56 -3.01 -3.68
CA PHE A 83 -7.75 -4.15 -4.11
C PHE A 83 -6.33 -4.10 -3.57
N TRP A 84 -5.61 -2.99 -3.75
CA TRP A 84 -4.19 -2.93 -3.39
C TRP A 84 -3.98 -2.91 -1.88
N VAL A 85 -4.84 -2.22 -1.11
CA VAL A 85 -4.78 -2.24 0.36
C VAL A 85 -5.10 -3.64 0.89
N ASN A 86 -6.15 -4.30 0.36
CA ASN A 86 -6.46 -5.67 0.75
C ASN A 86 -5.31 -6.64 0.42
N THR A 87 -4.74 -6.50 -0.77
CA THR A 87 -3.66 -7.38 -1.25
C THR A 87 -2.39 -7.18 -0.41
N TYR A 88 -1.99 -5.94 -0.11
CA TYR A 88 -0.85 -5.68 0.76
C TYR A 88 -1.05 -6.32 2.13
N ASN A 89 -2.18 -6.02 2.78
CA ASN A 89 -2.49 -6.56 4.11
C ASN A 89 -2.55 -8.10 4.08
N GLY A 90 -3.16 -8.67 3.04
CA GLY A 90 -3.28 -10.10 2.85
C GLY A 90 -1.92 -10.78 2.68
N MET A 91 -1.04 -10.23 1.85
CA MET A 91 0.29 -10.80 1.62
C MET A 91 1.20 -10.69 2.84
N VAL A 92 1.18 -9.56 3.56
CA VAL A 92 1.93 -9.40 4.81
C VAL A 92 1.46 -10.39 5.86
N GLN A 93 0.15 -10.52 6.08
CA GLN A 93 -0.41 -11.51 7.02
C GLN A 93 -0.12 -12.94 6.58
N TYR A 94 -0.25 -13.25 5.29
CA TYR A 94 0.04 -14.56 4.72
C TYR A 94 1.50 -14.99 4.96
N LEU A 95 2.45 -14.11 4.68
CA LEU A 95 3.88 -14.39 4.85
C LEU A 95 4.26 -14.52 6.33
N LEU A 96 3.87 -13.55 7.17
CA LEU A 96 4.30 -13.49 8.57
C LEU A 96 3.57 -14.50 9.47
N THR A 97 2.38 -14.98 9.08
CA THR A 97 1.71 -16.08 9.81
C THR A 97 2.40 -17.42 9.56
N ARG A 98 3.00 -17.60 8.38
CA ARG A 98 3.67 -18.85 7.99
C ARG A 98 5.14 -18.87 8.42
N ASN A 99 5.80 -17.72 8.37
CA ASN A 99 7.22 -17.55 8.61
C ASN A 99 7.47 -16.26 9.44
N PRO A 100 7.10 -16.26 10.73
CA PRO A 100 7.23 -15.08 11.60
C PRO A 100 8.68 -14.60 11.74
N GLU A 101 9.66 -15.49 11.63
CA GLU A 101 11.10 -15.20 11.68
C GLU A 101 11.57 -14.25 10.57
N LEU A 102 10.79 -14.10 9.48
CA LEU A 102 11.08 -13.08 8.47
C LEU A 102 11.09 -11.67 9.05
N PHE A 103 10.34 -11.44 10.14
CA PHE A 103 10.26 -10.13 10.77
C PHE A 103 11.47 -9.79 11.66
N ASP A 104 12.32 -10.78 11.98
CA ASP A 104 13.55 -10.56 12.76
C ASP A 104 14.50 -9.60 12.03
N ASP A 105 14.52 -9.66 10.69
CA ASP A 105 15.09 -8.63 9.80
C ASP A 105 13.97 -7.98 8.99
N SER A 106 13.18 -7.15 9.67
CA SER A 106 12.06 -6.41 9.06
C SER A 106 12.49 -5.58 7.84
N SER A 107 13.69 -5.00 7.86
CA SER A 107 14.25 -4.25 6.72
C SER A 107 14.40 -5.15 5.49
N SER A 108 14.98 -6.33 5.66
CA SER A 108 15.09 -7.32 4.57
C SER A 108 13.70 -7.81 4.14
N PHE A 109 12.80 -8.11 5.07
CA PHE A 109 11.43 -8.53 4.77
C PHE A 109 10.69 -7.54 3.88
N PHE A 110 10.68 -6.25 4.24
CA PHE A 110 9.98 -5.24 3.46
C PHE A 110 10.64 -4.94 2.11
N SER A 111 11.94 -5.18 1.94
CA SER A 111 12.68 -4.86 0.71
C SER A 111 12.83 -6.03 -0.26
N THR A 112 12.72 -7.27 0.22
CA THR A 112 12.92 -8.47 -0.62
C THR A 112 11.63 -8.84 -1.36
N PRO A 113 11.66 -9.00 -2.69
CA PRO A 113 10.52 -9.50 -3.45
C PRO A 113 10.12 -10.90 -2.97
N SER A 114 8.85 -11.08 -2.59
CA SER A 114 8.39 -12.27 -1.85
C SER A 114 7.02 -12.79 -2.25
N TYR A 115 6.24 -12.06 -3.05
CA TYR A 115 4.93 -12.50 -3.52
C TYR A 115 4.60 -11.96 -4.91
N THR A 116 3.81 -12.70 -5.68
CA THR A 116 3.45 -12.35 -7.06
C THR A 116 1.99 -11.93 -7.15
N VAL A 117 1.73 -10.83 -7.85
CA VAL A 117 0.37 -10.34 -8.17
C VAL A 117 0.31 -10.02 -9.64
N ALA A 118 -0.61 -10.67 -10.35
CA ALA A 118 -0.79 -10.55 -11.79
C ALA A 118 0.54 -10.62 -12.59
N GLY A 119 1.33 -11.66 -12.36
CA GLY A 119 2.60 -11.91 -13.04
C GLY A 119 3.78 -11.02 -12.62
N HIS A 120 3.60 -10.07 -11.70
CA HIS A 120 4.69 -9.23 -11.17
C HIS A 120 5.03 -9.61 -9.73
N THR A 121 6.30 -9.87 -9.45
CA THR A 121 6.77 -10.17 -8.09
C THR A 121 7.10 -8.87 -7.35
N PHE A 122 6.44 -8.64 -6.22
CA PHE A 122 6.56 -7.46 -5.39
C PHE A 122 7.33 -7.77 -4.11
N SER A 123 8.05 -6.76 -3.61
CA SER A 123 8.30 -6.63 -2.17
C SER A 123 7.19 -5.78 -1.52
N PRO A 124 6.98 -5.87 -0.19
CA PRO A 124 6.08 -4.96 0.52
C PRO A 124 6.35 -3.49 0.22
N ASN A 125 7.62 -3.06 0.24
CA ASN A 125 8.01 -1.68 -0.07
C ASN A 125 7.66 -1.29 -1.50
N GLU A 126 7.85 -2.19 -2.48
CA GLU A 126 7.51 -1.90 -3.88
C GLU A 126 6.00 -1.69 -4.05
N MET A 127 5.18 -2.54 -3.43
CA MET A 127 3.72 -2.38 -3.47
C MET A 127 3.27 -1.11 -2.74
N GLU A 128 3.76 -0.87 -1.52
CA GLU A 128 3.39 0.30 -0.72
C GLU A 128 3.81 1.61 -1.42
N HIS A 129 5.09 1.75 -1.73
CA HIS A 129 5.63 3.00 -2.26
C HIS A 129 5.36 3.19 -3.75
N GLY A 130 5.55 2.12 -4.53
CA GLY A 130 5.40 2.14 -5.99
C GLY A 130 3.95 2.19 -6.44
N ILE A 131 3.04 1.54 -5.71
CA ILE A 131 1.63 1.43 -6.09
C ILE A 131 0.71 2.27 -5.19
N ILE A 132 0.60 1.91 -3.91
CA ILE A 132 -0.44 2.42 -3.00
C ILE A 132 -0.25 3.91 -2.69
N ARG A 133 0.98 4.32 -2.40
CA ARG A 133 1.35 5.72 -2.14
C ARG A 133 1.49 6.57 -3.40
N GLY A 134 1.15 6.03 -4.58
CA GLY A 134 1.16 6.80 -5.83
C GLY A 134 2.52 6.94 -6.52
N GLY A 135 3.49 6.10 -6.15
CA GLY A 135 4.84 6.11 -6.72
C GLY A 135 5.76 7.11 -6.02
N GLU A 136 5.65 7.23 -4.70
CA GLU A 136 6.53 8.05 -3.85
C GLU A 136 7.81 7.28 -3.49
N ASN A 137 8.92 7.99 -3.32
CA ASN A 137 10.18 7.40 -2.89
C ASN A 137 10.16 7.15 -1.38
N ARG A 138 10.57 5.95 -0.95
CA ARG A 138 10.63 5.57 0.47
C ARG A 138 11.44 6.53 1.34
N PHE A 139 12.50 7.13 0.79
CA PHE A 139 13.37 8.08 1.49
C PHE A 139 12.95 9.53 1.30
N GLY A 140 11.89 9.78 0.53
CA GLY A 140 11.44 11.11 0.17
C GLY A 140 10.48 11.76 1.16
N LEU A 141 10.11 11.08 2.25
CA LEU A 141 9.09 11.52 3.21
C LEU A 141 7.74 11.88 2.56
N GLY A 142 7.46 11.39 1.35
CA GLY A 142 6.27 11.76 0.55
C GLY A 142 6.40 13.01 -0.32
N PHE A 143 7.61 13.54 -0.48
CA PHE A 143 7.89 14.73 -1.30
C PHE A 143 8.64 14.43 -2.60
N ILE A 144 9.15 13.21 -2.76
CA ILE A 144 10.04 12.84 -3.86
C ILE A 144 9.42 11.66 -4.59
N PRO A 145 9.01 11.81 -5.86
CA PRO A 145 8.50 10.68 -6.62
C PRO A 145 9.60 9.64 -6.91
N GLN A 146 9.21 8.40 -7.16
CA GLN A 146 10.11 7.35 -7.63
C GLN A 146 10.80 7.76 -8.93
N PHE A 147 12.12 7.58 -8.98
CA PHE A 147 12.91 7.81 -10.17
C PHE A 147 12.91 6.54 -11.01
N PHE A 148 12.45 6.66 -12.26
CA PHE A 148 12.39 5.54 -13.22
C PHE A 148 11.46 4.39 -12.83
N PRO A 149 10.15 4.65 -12.63
CA PRO A 149 9.22 3.60 -12.27
C PRO A 149 9.10 2.54 -13.39
N ASN A 150 8.96 1.29 -12.98
CA ASN A 150 8.86 0.16 -13.90
C ASN A 150 7.49 0.14 -14.62
N LYS A 151 7.26 -0.81 -15.54
CA LYS A 151 6.00 -0.88 -16.30
C LYS A 151 4.78 -1.11 -15.38
N THR A 152 4.92 -1.96 -14.37
CA THR A 152 3.90 -2.27 -13.38
C THR A 152 3.53 -1.04 -12.57
N GLU A 153 4.51 -0.37 -11.96
CA GLU A 153 4.31 0.86 -11.19
C GLU A 153 3.67 1.98 -12.02
N ARG A 154 4.16 2.19 -13.25
CA ARG A 154 3.58 3.20 -14.15
C ARG A 154 2.13 2.92 -14.51
N THR A 155 1.71 1.66 -14.48
CA THR A 155 0.36 1.22 -14.82
C THR A 155 -0.56 1.34 -13.61
N PHE A 156 -0.15 0.79 -12.47
CA PHE A 156 -1.05 0.53 -11.35
C PHE A 156 -0.98 1.55 -10.22
N LYS A 157 0.01 2.47 -10.21
CA LYS A 157 0.10 3.47 -9.15
C LYS A 157 -1.19 4.26 -8.99
N ILE A 158 -1.58 4.47 -7.73
CA ILE A 158 -2.78 5.21 -7.39
C ILE A 158 -2.51 6.70 -7.61
N LYS A 159 -3.01 7.23 -8.72
CA LYS A 159 -2.77 8.64 -9.09
C LYS A 159 -3.39 9.57 -8.06
N GLY A 160 -2.61 10.57 -7.64
CA GLY A 160 -3.02 11.55 -6.64
C GLY A 160 -2.67 11.17 -5.19
N GLY A 161 -2.22 9.93 -4.93
CA GLY A 161 -1.98 9.46 -3.56
C GLY A 161 -3.29 9.37 -2.75
N ASP A 162 -3.23 8.87 -1.52
CA ASP A 162 -4.33 8.88 -0.55
C ASP A 162 -3.72 8.73 0.85
N SER A 163 -3.59 9.81 1.61
CA SER A 163 -2.89 9.77 2.91
C SER A 163 -3.61 8.92 3.95
N ARG A 164 -4.90 8.63 3.75
CA ARG A 164 -5.69 7.76 4.63
C ARG A 164 -5.20 6.31 4.63
N VAL A 165 -4.45 5.88 3.60
CA VAL A 165 -3.90 4.51 3.52
C VAL A 165 -2.90 4.22 4.64
N HIS A 166 -2.24 5.23 5.20
CA HIS A 166 -1.34 5.06 6.36
C HIS A 166 -2.05 4.54 7.61
N PHE A 167 -3.37 4.66 7.65
CA PHE A 167 -4.24 4.15 8.72
C PHE A 167 -4.96 2.86 8.32
N ALA A 168 -4.70 2.34 7.12
CA ALA A 168 -5.33 1.16 6.54
C ALA A 168 -4.35 0.01 6.30
N LEU A 169 -3.07 0.30 6.12
CA LEU A 169 -2.02 -0.69 5.91
C LEU A 169 -1.56 -1.28 7.24
N ASN A 170 -1.52 -2.61 7.30
CA ASN A 170 -0.98 -3.36 8.41
C ASN A 170 0.33 -4.03 7.99
N CYS A 171 1.41 -3.52 8.56
CA CYS A 171 2.79 -3.92 8.35
C CYS A 171 3.22 -5.16 9.18
N GLY A 172 2.33 -5.69 10.04
CA GLY A 172 2.66 -6.77 10.97
C GLY A 172 3.27 -6.32 12.31
N ALA A 173 3.55 -5.04 12.52
CA ALA A 173 3.98 -4.52 13.83
C ALA A 173 2.81 -4.27 14.81
N ALA A 174 3.10 -4.24 16.10
CA ALA A 174 2.12 -4.12 17.18
C ALA A 174 1.30 -2.82 17.15
N ASP A 175 1.93 -1.72 16.74
CA ASP A 175 1.26 -0.42 16.57
C ASP A 175 0.67 -0.22 15.16
N CYS A 176 0.68 -1.22 14.27
CA CYS A 176 0.00 -1.10 12.98
C CYS A 176 -1.53 -1.08 13.19
N PRO A 177 -2.30 -0.31 12.37
CA PRO A 177 -3.75 -0.34 12.38
C PRO A 177 -4.31 -1.77 12.20
N PRO A 178 -5.43 -2.15 12.85
CA PRO A 178 -6.03 -3.46 12.63
C PRO A 178 -6.40 -3.68 11.16
N VAL A 179 -6.26 -4.89 10.63
CA VAL A 179 -6.60 -5.24 9.25
C VAL A 179 -8.12 -5.18 9.03
N GLU A 180 -8.56 -4.47 7.98
CA GLU A 180 -9.95 -4.50 7.49
C GLU A 180 -10.01 -5.12 6.08
N ILE A 181 -11.18 -5.65 5.73
CA ILE A 181 -11.50 -6.09 4.38
C ILE A 181 -12.28 -4.98 3.67
N TYR A 182 -11.60 -4.27 2.76
CA TYR A 182 -12.17 -3.13 2.06
C TYR A 182 -12.99 -3.55 0.85
N ARG A 183 -14.16 -2.91 0.67
CA ARG A 183 -15.02 -3.06 -0.52
C ARG A 183 -15.01 -1.77 -1.34
N PRO A 184 -14.95 -1.82 -2.67
CA PRO A 184 -14.92 -0.61 -3.50
C PRO A 184 -16.08 0.35 -3.22
N GLU A 185 -17.28 -0.17 -2.99
CA GLU A 185 -18.51 0.61 -2.82
C GLU A 185 -18.54 1.38 -1.49
N SER A 186 -17.83 0.88 -0.48
CA SER A 186 -17.77 1.47 0.87
C SER A 186 -16.37 1.93 1.27
N PHE A 187 -15.39 1.91 0.35
CA PHE A 187 -13.97 2.13 0.67
C PHE A 187 -13.76 3.42 1.47
N ASP A 188 -14.30 4.54 0.99
CA ASP A 188 -14.15 5.85 1.63
C ASP A 188 -14.74 5.88 3.05
N ALA A 189 -15.91 5.28 3.25
CA ALA A 189 -16.53 5.22 4.56
C ALA A 189 -15.71 4.35 5.53
N GLN A 190 -15.23 3.19 5.06
CA GLN A 190 -14.39 2.27 5.83
C GLN A 190 -13.07 2.93 6.23
N VAL A 191 -12.33 3.50 5.27
CA VAL A 191 -11.03 4.10 5.55
C VAL A 191 -11.16 5.34 6.44
N ASN A 192 -12.17 6.19 6.23
CA ASN A 192 -12.40 7.36 7.09
C ASN A 192 -12.72 6.93 8.54
N ASN A 193 -13.49 5.86 8.72
CA ASN A 193 -13.75 5.30 10.05
C ASN A 193 -12.45 4.79 10.72
N ARG A 194 -11.54 4.18 9.93
CA ARG A 194 -10.23 3.76 10.45
C ARG A 194 -9.35 4.91 10.89
N VAL A 195 -9.28 5.96 10.08
CA VAL A 195 -8.54 7.17 10.45
C VAL A 195 -9.07 7.73 11.77
N ARG A 196 -10.40 7.91 11.91
CA ARG A 196 -11.00 8.42 13.16
C ARG A 196 -10.63 7.57 14.37
N LYS A 197 -10.89 6.26 14.32
CA LYS A 197 -10.62 5.35 15.43
C LYS A 197 -9.14 5.30 15.80
N TYR A 198 -8.25 5.31 14.81
CA TYR A 198 -6.81 5.30 15.06
C TYR A 198 -6.37 6.62 15.69
N LEU A 199 -6.78 7.76 15.12
CA LEU A 199 -6.37 9.06 15.64
C LEU A 199 -6.93 9.34 17.03
N GLU A 200 -8.18 8.98 17.31
CA GLU A 200 -8.80 9.09 18.63
C GLU A 200 -8.00 8.32 19.70
N LYS A 201 -7.51 7.12 19.35
CA LYS A 201 -6.71 6.30 20.27
C LYS A 201 -5.27 6.81 20.44
N HIS A 202 -4.67 7.35 19.38
CA HIS A 202 -3.23 7.64 19.33
C HIS A 202 -2.89 9.12 19.47
N SER A 203 -3.86 10.03 19.51
CA SER A 203 -3.64 11.47 19.63
C SER A 203 -4.16 12.01 20.96
N GLU A 204 -3.38 12.87 21.58
CA GLU A 204 -3.72 13.54 22.84
C GLU A 204 -3.23 14.98 22.81
N ILE A 205 -4.01 15.90 23.38
CA ILE A 205 -3.62 17.30 23.57
C ILE A 205 -3.33 17.50 25.05
N ASN A 206 -2.10 17.87 25.36
CA ASN A 206 -1.62 18.13 26.71
C ASN A 206 -1.14 19.57 26.83
N GLU A 207 -1.08 20.10 28.05
CA GLU A 207 -0.45 21.39 28.33
C GLU A 207 1.00 21.18 28.79
N VAL A 208 1.94 21.82 28.10
CA VAL A 208 3.38 21.78 28.41
C VAL A 208 3.87 23.21 28.51
N ASP A 209 4.41 23.60 29.67
CA ASP A 209 4.89 24.96 29.96
C ASP A 209 3.87 26.06 29.63
N GLY A 210 2.58 25.83 29.93
CA GLY A 210 1.50 26.78 29.66
C GLY A 210 1.05 26.85 28.20
N LYS A 211 1.47 25.90 27.35
CA LYS A 211 1.11 25.84 25.92
C LYS A 211 0.51 24.49 25.56
N SER A 212 -0.52 24.49 24.72
CA SER A 212 -1.08 23.26 24.16
C SER A 212 -0.10 22.59 23.20
N VAL A 213 0.10 21.29 23.38
CA VAL A 213 0.94 20.42 22.53
C VAL A 213 0.12 19.18 22.19
N ILE A 214 0.08 18.82 20.91
CA ILE A 214 -0.50 17.54 20.47
C ILE A 214 0.60 16.48 20.38
N THR A 215 0.39 15.35 21.05
CA THR A 215 1.22 14.15 20.90
C THR A 215 0.46 13.12 20.07
N THR A 216 0.98 12.70 18.93
CA THR A 216 0.27 11.82 17.97
C THR A 216 1.19 10.78 17.32
N THR A 217 0.70 10.06 16.32
CA THR A 217 1.40 8.98 15.62
C THR A 217 2.61 9.46 14.80
N PRO A 218 3.73 8.72 14.79
CA PRO A 218 4.89 9.04 13.96
C PRO A 218 4.66 8.84 12.45
N LEU A 219 3.55 8.23 12.04
CA LEU A 219 3.16 8.14 10.62
C LEU A 219 3.14 9.51 9.93
N PHE A 220 2.67 10.54 10.65
CA PHE A 220 2.70 11.93 10.19
C PHE A 220 4.13 12.46 9.98
N SER A 221 5.11 11.96 10.73
CA SER A 221 6.52 12.31 10.54
C SER A 221 7.13 11.60 9.33
N TRP A 222 6.85 10.29 9.17
CA TRP A 222 7.46 9.47 8.13
C TRP A 222 6.90 9.76 6.74
N PHE A 223 5.62 10.13 6.66
CA PHE A 223 4.89 10.32 5.41
C PHE A 223 4.37 11.76 5.25
N ARG A 224 5.10 12.73 5.81
CA ARG A 224 4.68 14.14 5.90
C ARG A 224 4.15 14.73 4.59
N GLY A 225 4.78 14.38 3.46
CA GLY A 225 4.40 14.89 2.14
C GLY A 225 3.16 14.24 1.54
N ASP A 226 2.74 13.07 2.03
CA ASP A 226 1.55 12.39 1.54
C ASP A 226 0.28 13.13 1.96
N PHE A 227 0.27 13.77 3.13
CA PHE A 227 -0.87 14.52 3.70
C PHE A 227 -1.21 15.83 2.97
N ARG A 228 -0.52 16.17 1.88
CA ARG A 228 -0.83 17.35 1.06
C ARG A 228 -2.13 17.20 0.27
N ASP A 229 -2.66 15.99 0.17
CA ASP A 229 -3.99 15.72 -0.38
C ASP A 229 -5.14 16.25 0.50
N HIS A 230 -4.83 16.60 1.75
CA HIS A 230 -5.72 17.23 2.72
C HIS A 230 -5.14 18.57 3.22
N ASP A 231 -4.44 19.34 2.38
CA ASP A 231 -3.80 20.64 2.71
C ASP A 231 -2.69 20.59 3.78
N GLY A 232 -2.45 19.43 4.40
CA GLY A 232 -1.39 19.19 5.35
C GLY A 232 -1.87 18.41 6.57
N ILE A 233 -0.94 18.13 7.48
CA ILE A 233 -1.24 17.31 8.68
C ILE A 233 -2.21 18.03 9.63
N ASP A 234 -2.08 19.36 9.78
CA ASP A 234 -2.95 20.11 10.69
C ASP A 234 -4.39 20.15 10.18
N ASP A 235 -4.59 20.40 8.88
CA ASP A 235 -5.89 20.31 8.21
C ASP A 235 -6.49 18.90 8.29
N PHE A 236 -5.69 17.86 8.06
CA PHE A 236 -6.10 16.46 8.25
C PHE A 236 -6.59 16.22 9.69
N LEU A 237 -5.85 16.69 10.70
CA LEU A 237 -6.23 16.53 12.10
C LEU A 237 -7.51 17.32 12.45
N VAL A 238 -7.77 18.47 11.80
CA VAL A 238 -9.03 19.20 11.94
C VAL A 238 -10.18 18.44 11.27
N GLU A 239 -9.99 17.96 10.04
CA GLU A 239 -11.00 17.18 9.30
C GLU A 239 -11.47 15.95 10.08
N TYR A 240 -10.54 15.26 10.75
CA TYR A 240 -10.84 14.08 11.56
C TYR A 240 -11.18 14.39 13.02
N GLY A 241 -11.33 15.67 13.39
CA GLY A 241 -11.87 16.10 14.68
C GLY A 241 -10.91 15.99 15.87
N ILE A 242 -9.61 15.85 15.62
CA ILE A 242 -8.57 15.86 16.66
C ILE A 242 -8.20 17.28 17.05
N LEU A 243 -8.11 18.16 16.06
CA LEU A 243 -7.91 19.59 16.24
C LEU A 243 -9.19 20.35 15.83
N THR A 244 -9.22 21.61 16.22
CA THR A 244 -10.18 22.63 15.80
C THR A 244 -9.43 23.67 14.99
N GLU A 245 -10.13 24.51 14.24
CA GLU A 245 -9.48 25.65 13.55
C GLU A 245 -8.76 26.59 14.53
N GLU A 246 -9.20 26.69 15.78
CA GLU A 246 -8.61 27.57 16.80
C GLU A 246 -7.27 27.06 17.33
N ASN A 247 -7.10 25.75 17.46
CA ASN A 247 -5.86 25.12 17.92
C ASN A 247 -5.09 24.42 16.79
N LYS A 248 -5.44 24.74 15.53
CA LYS A 248 -4.67 24.38 14.36
C LYS A 248 -3.28 24.98 14.46
N ASN A 249 -2.23 24.21 14.13
CA ASN A 249 -0.81 24.59 14.23
C ASN A 249 -0.22 24.64 15.65
N ILE A 250 -0.87 24.05 16.67
CA ILE A 250 -0.17 23.81 17.94
C ILE A 250 1.06 22.91 17.73
N LYS A 251 2.03 22.99 18.65
CA LYS A 251 3.24 22.18 18.57
C LYS A 251 2.87 20.69 18.55
N ARG A 252 3.46 19.95 17.61
CA ARG A 252 3.25 18.51 17.45
C ARG A 252 4.47 17.71 17.86
N GLU A 253 4.24 16.70 18.68
CA GLU A 253 5.20 15.69 19.10
C GLU A 253 4.71 14.30 18.68
N TYR A 254 5.63 13.34 18.58
CA TYR A 254 5.32 12.00 18.09
C TYR A 254 5.60 10.95 19.16
N LYS A 255 4.65 10.01 19.32
CA LYS A 255 4.81 8.83 20.17
C LYS A 255 5.90 7.91 19.61
N SER A 256 6.47 7.07 20.47
CA SER A 256 7.24 5.90 20.03
C SER A 256 6.34 4.95 19.25
N TYR A 257 6.94 4.15 18.36
CA TYR A 257 6.24 3.12 17.60
C TYR A 257 6.76 1.73 17.98
N ASP A 258 5.87 0.86 18.41
CA ASP A 258 6.17 -0.51 18.76
C ASP A 258 6.26 -1.38 17.50
N TRP A 259 7.51 -1.70 17.13
CA TRP A 259 7.86 -2.57 16.01
C TRP A 259 7.85 -4.06 16.37
N THR A 260 7.35 -4.48 17.53
CA THR A 260 7.24 -5.91 17.83
C THR A 260 6.26 -6.59 16.88
N LEU A 261 6.61 -7.78 16.37
CA LEU A 261 5.75 -8.55 15.48
C LEU A 261 4.43 -8.89 16.18
N LYS A 262 3.32 -8.54 15.55
CA LYS A 262 1.97 -8.89 15.98
C LYS A 262 1.04 -9.04 14.76
N THR A 263 0.81 -10.29 14.38
CA THR A 263 -0.14 -10.67 13.32
C THR A 263 -1.54 -10.94 13.89
N GLY A 264 -2.52 -11.06 13.00
CA GLY A 264 -3.90 -11.43 13.40
C GLY A 264 -4.68 -10.35 14.14
N ILE A 265 -4.27 -9.08 14.05
CA ILE A 265 -5.05 -7.95 14.57
C ILE A 265 -6.07 -7.54 13.51
N TRP A 266 -7.34 -7.88 13.71
CA TRP A 266 -8.43 -7.58 12.78
C TRP A 266 -9.32 -6.44 13.29
N ALA A 267 -9.95 -5.71 12.37
CA ALA A 267 -11.09 -4.87 12.68
C ALA A 267 -12.15 -5.67 13.42
N GLU A 268 -12.75 -5.07 14.45
CA GLU A 268 -14.10 -5.47 14.83
C GLU A 268 -15.03 -5.24 13.65
N ASP A 269 -15.93 -6.18 13.39
CA ASP A 269 -16.89 -6.07 12.30
C ASP A 269 -17.78 -4.84 12.57
N THR A 270 -17.68 -3.82 11.72
CA THR A 270 -18.62 -2.70 11.75
C THR A 270 -19.98 -3.22 11.30
N ILE A 271 -20.91 -3.29 12.27
CA ILE A 271 -22.34 -3.55 12.07
C ILE A 271 -22.94 -2.46 11.17
#